data_AF-A0A2V6XAB2-F1
#
_entry.id   AF-A0A2V6XAB2-F1
#
_cell.length_a   1.000
_cell.length_b   1.000
_cell.length_c   1.000
_cell.angle_alpha   90.00
_cell.angle_beta   90.00
_cell.angle_gamma   90.00
#
_symmetry.space_group_name_H-M   'P 1'
#
loop_
_entity.id
_entity.type
_entity.pdbx_description
1 polymer ?
#
loop_
_entity_poly.entity_id
_entity_poly.type
_entity_poly.pdbx_seq_one_letter_code
_entity_poly.pdbx_strand_id
1 'polypeptide(L)'
;MSLVLDEHRLYLADTARVSAFQRAIEEVVTPGDVVLDLGAGTGILGLMACRAGAKRVYAVDEGPIIGLAHEVAAANGCQDRITHVKGLSTRVELPERVDVVLADQIGRFGFESGILEYFGDARARFLKSAGVMVPSEIGLVVAPVECPDLFGQVEFWGRTPAGYDFRPALAIAANTGYPARFDPAHLLGAPARAISLTLSTASPAAALSSEV
;
A
#
# COMPACT_ATOMS: atom_id res chain seq x y z
N MET A 1 -14.10 3.48 -15.16
CA MET A 1 -14.77 2.71 -14.10
C MET A 1 -14.34 1.25 -14.10
N SER A 2 -14.44 0.52 -15.23
CA SER A 2 -14.11 -0.93 -15.30
C SER A 2 -12.68 -1.28 -14.82
N LEU A 3 -11.65 -0.57 -15.32
CA LEU A 3 -10.25 -0.83 -14.94
C LEU A 3 -9.98 -0.57 -13.44
N VAL A 4 -10.60 0.47 -12.87
CA VAL A 4 -10.44 0.79 -11.44
C VAL A 4 -11.09 -0.29 -10.58
N LEU A 5 -12.27 -0.77 -10.96
CA LEU A 5 -12.94 -1.84 -10.22
C LEU A 5 -12.15 -3.15 -10.29
N ASP A 6 -11.61 -3.49 -11.47
CA ASP A 6 -10.78 -4.69 -11.64
C ASP A 6 -9.46 -4.61 -10.86
N GLU A 7 -8.85 -3.44 -10.77
CA GLU A 7 -7.69 -3.21 -9.91
C GLU A 7 -8.02 -3.48 -8.44
N HIS A 8 -9.13 -2.93 -7.93
CA HIS A 8 -9.57 -3.17 -6.57
C HIS A 8 -9.97 -4.63 -6.32
N ARG A 9 -10.49 -5.32 -7.34
CA ARG A 9 -10.74 -6.77 -7.27
C ARG A 9 -9.44 -7.53 -7.02
N LEU A 10 -8.31 -7.14 -7.61
CA LEU A 10 -7.02 -7.75 -7.34
C LEU A 10 -6.56 -7.53 -5.89
N TYR A 11 -6.76 -6.32 -5.35
CA TYR A 11 -6.44 -6.03 -3.94
C TYR A 11 -7.30 -6.86 -2.98
N LEU A 12 -8.60 -6.95 -3.24
CA LEU A 12 -9.53 -7.74 -2.41
C LEU A 12 -9.32 -9.26 -2.53
N ALA A 13 -8.84 -9.75 -3.68
CA ALA A 13 -8.57 -11.16 -3.89
C ALA A 13 -7.26 -11.63 -3.21
N ASP A 14 -6.38 -10.70 -2.82
CA ASP A 14 -5.18 -11.02 -2.06
C ASP A 14 -5.53 -11.30 -0.59
N THR A 15 -5.90 -12.55 -0.33
CA THR A 15 -6.30 -13.00 1.01
C THR A 15 -5.20 -12.83 2.05
N ALA A 16 -3.92 -12.90 1.68
CA ALA A 16 -2.82 -12.72 2.62
C ALA A 16 -2.72 -11.25 3.06
N ARG A 17 -2.80 -10.32 2.10
CA ARG A 17 -2.87 -8.86 2.34
C ARG A 17 -4.08 -8.51 3.20
N VAL A 18 -5.28 -8.92 2.79
CA VAL A 18 -6.53 -8.64 3.50
C VAL A 18 -6.51 -9.19 4.93
N SER A 19 -6.04 -10.44 5.12
CA SER A 19 -5.97 -11.05 6.45
C SER A 19 -4.93 -10.38 7.35
N ALA A 20 -3.84 -9.87 6.79
CA ALA A 20 -2.82 -9.15 7.56
C ALA A 20 -3.37 -7.84 8.11
N PHE A 21 -4.04 -7.04 7.28
CA PHE A 21 -4.72 -5.82 7.73
C PHE A 21 -5.83 -6.13 8.73
N GLN A 22 -6.64 -7.15 8.49
CA GLN A 22 -7.69 -7.55 9.43
C GLN A 22 -7.13 -7.81 10.83
N ARG A 23 -6.07 -8.63 10.95
CA ARG A 23 -5.45 -8.93 12.25
C ARG A 23 -4.89 -7.68 12.91
N ALA A 24 -4.17 -6.84 12.16
CA ALA A 24 -3.61 -5.60 12.70
C ALA A 24 -4.71 -4.65 13.19
N ILE A 25 -5.81 -4.51 12.45
CA ILE A 25 -6.95 -3.68 12.84
C ILE A 25 -7.62 -4.23 14.11
N GLU A 26 -7.82 -5.54 14.20
CA GLU A 26 -8.40 -6.20 15.39
C GLU A 26 -7.50 -6.06 16.64
N GLU A 27 -6.19 -5.89 16.46
CA GLU A 27 -5.23 -5.66 17.54
C GLU A 27 -5.21 -4.20 18.03
N VAL A 28 -5.30 -3.23 17.11
CA VAL A 28 -5.06 -1.81 17.45
C VAL A 28 -6.32 -0.96 17.60
N VAL A 29 -7.44 -1.36 16.99
CA VAL A 29 -8.70 -0.60 17.05
C VAL A 29 -9.52 -1.07 18.25
N THR A 30 -9.90 -0.12 19.09
CA THR A 30 -10.69 -0.34 20.30
C THR A 30 -12.05 0.36 20.24
N PRO A 31 -13.06 -0.11 21.00
CA PRO A 31 -14.35 0.54 21.08
C PRO A 31 -14.23 2.01 21.51
N GLY A 32 -14.69 2.93 20.66
CA GLY A 32 -14.61 4.37 20.92
C GLY A 32 -13.63 5.11 20.02
N ASP A 33 -12.72 4.40 19.35
CA ASP A 33 -11.69 5.02 18.51
C ASP A 33 -12.29 5.72 17.29
N VAL A 34 -11.62 6.81 16.92
CA VAL A 34 -11.81 7.49 15.64
C VAL A 34 -10.69 7.04 14.69
N VAL A 35 -11.06 6.57 13.51
CA VAL A 35 -10.12 5.96 12.55
C VAL A 35 -10.09 6.75 11.24
N LEU A 36 -8.91 6.89 10.65
CA LEU A 36 -8.73 7.36 9.27
C LEU A 36 -8.40 6.17 8.37
N ASP A 37 -9.21 5.93 7.35
CA ASP A 37 -8.90 5.04 6.22
C ASP A 37 -8.37 5.89 5.06
N LEU A 38 -7.04 5.91 4.92
CA LEU A 38 -6.28 6.81 4.04
C LEU A 38 -6.05 6.16 2.67
N GLY A 39 -6.69 6.69 1.63
CA GLY A 39 -6.77 6.01 0.33
C GLY A 39 -7.75 4.84 0.41
N ALA A 40 -8.97 5.14 0.86
CA ALA A 40 -9.94 4.14 1.29
C ALA A 40 -10.34 3.14 0.19
N GLY A 41 -10.22 3.50 -1.09
CA GLY A 41 -10.58 2.64 -2.21
C GLY A 41 -12.02 2.14 -2.12
N THR A 42 -12.21 0.85 -1.87
CA THR A 42 -13.53 0.21 -1.67
C THR A 42 -14.09 0.36 -0.26
N GLY A 43 -13.30 0.90 0.69
CA GLY A 43 -13.67 1.09 2.09
C GLY A 43 -13.48 -0.16 2.96
N ILE A 44 -12.77 -1.19 2.48
CA ILE A 44 -12.65 -2.47 3.19
C ILE A 44 -11.97 -2.33 4.56
N LEU A 45 -10.95 -1.47 4.69
CA LEU A 45 -10.26 -1.26 5.97
C LEU A 45 -11.17 -0.50 6.95
N GLY A 46 -11.89 0.51 6.47
CA GLY A 46 -12.91 1.22 7.25
C GLY A 46 -14.03 0.31 7.74
N LEU A 47 -14.47 -0.66 6.93
CA LEU A 47 -15.42 -1.69 7.35
C LEU A 47 -14.85 -2.60 8.45
N MET A 48 -13.60 -3.04 8.32
CA MET A 48 -12.94 -3.84 9.36
C MET A 48 -12.79 -3.05 10.66
N ALA A 49 -12.43 -1.76 10.59
CA ALA A 49 -12.35 -0.87 11.75
C ALA A 49 -13.73 -0.71 12.42
N CYS A 50 -14.80 -0.53 11.62
CA CYS A 50 -16.17 -0.53 12.11
C CYS A 50 -16.52 -1.84 12.83
N ARG A 51 -16.11 -2.99 12.30
CA ARG A 51 -16.32 -4.31 12.94
C ARG A 51 -15.54 -4.44 14.25
N ALA A 52 -14.34 -3.88 14.33
CA ALA A 52 -13.51 -3.84 15.54
C ALA A 52 -14.03 -2.88 16.63
N GLY A 53 -15.07 -2.09 16.34
CA GLY A 53 -15.73 -1.22 17.33
C GLY A 53 -15.40 0.27 17.19
N ALA A 54 -14.74 0.69 16.12
CA ALA A 54 -14.52 2.11 15.84
C ALA A 54 -15.85 2.88 15.94
N LYS A 55 -15.79 4.01 16.67
CA LYS A 55 -16.92 4.93 16.84
C LYS A 55 -17.20 5.68 15.53
N ARG A 56 -16.14 6.04 14.81
CA ARG A 56 -16.18 6.80 13.56
C ARG A 56 -14.99 6.41 12.69
N VAL A 57 -15.24 6.32 11.40
CA VAL A 57 -14.20 6.19 10.37
C VAL A 57 -14.32 7.37 9.40
N TYR A 58 -13.22 8.06 9.13
CA TYR A 58 -13.09 8.98 8.00
C TYR A 58 -12.45 8.21 6.84
N ALA A 59 -13.22 7.95 5.78
CA ALA A 59 -12.74 7.27 4.58
C ALA A 59 -12.35 8.33 3.53
N VAL A 60 -11.05 8.52 3.31
CA VAL A 60 -10.51 9.55 2.41
C VAL A 60 -10.01 8.91 1.13
N ASP A 61 -10.51 9.34 -0.02
CA ASP A 61 -10.04 8.90 -1.33
C ASP A 61 -10.34 9.96 -2.39
N GLU A 62 -9.43 10.21 -3.32
CA GLU A 62 -9.64 11.20 -4.40
C GLU A 62 -10.37 10.61 -5.61
N GLY A 63 -10.28 9.30 -5.77
CA GLY A 63 -10.77 8.57 -6.93
C GLY A 63 -12.29 8.45 -6.96
N PRO A 64 -12.85 8.09 -8.14
CA PRO A 64 -14.28 7.87 -8.27
C PRO A 64 -14.79 6.66 -7.48
N ILE A 65 -13.88 5.76 -7.05
CA ILE A 65 -14.20 4.54 -6.30
C ILE A 65 -14.84 4.83 -4.93
N ILE A 66 -14.64 6.03 -4.37
CA ILE A 66 -15.23 6.42 -3.09
C ILE A 66 -16.77 6.39 -3.10
N GLY A 67 -17.40 6.58 -4.28
CA GLY A 67 -18.84 6.41 -4.43
C GLY A 67 -19.27 4.96 -4.18
N LEU A 68 -18.51 3.99 -4.68
CA LEU A 68 -18.74 2.57 -4.40
C LEU A 68 -18.49 2.26 -2.91
N ALA A 69 -17.46 2.85 -2.30
CA ALA A 69 -17.20 2.67 -0.86
C ALA A 69 -18.39 3.11 0.01
N HIS A 70 -19.14 4.13 -0.42
CA HIS A 70 -20.37 4.56 0.24
C HIS A 70 -21.49 3.52 0.11
N GLU A 71 -21.72 2.98 -1.08
CA GLU A 71 -22.71 1.91 -1.32
C GLU A 71 -22.35 0.63 -0.54
N VAL A 72 -21.06 0.28 -0.53
CA VAL A 72 -20.54 -0.87 0.22
C VAL A 72 -20.71 -0.67 1.73
N ALA A 73 -20.45 0.54 2.26
CA ALA A 73 -20.71 0.85 3.66
C ALA A 73 -22.19 0.69 4.02
N ALA A 74 -23.10 1.12 3.14
CA ALA A 74 -24.54 1.00 3.35
C ALA A 74 -25.02 -0.46 3.33
N ALA A 75 -24.56 -1.25 2.34
CA ALA A 75 -24.88 -2.67 2.24
C ALA A 75 -24.43 -3.49 3.48
N ASN A 76 -23.44 -2.99 4.23
CA ASN A 76 -22.88 -3.63 5.42
C ASN A 76 -23.30 -2.93 6.73
N GLY A 77 -24.32 -2.04 6.70
CA GLY A 77 -24.86 -1.40 7.90
C GLY A 77 -23.87 -0.49 8.64
N CYS A 78 -22.86 0.03 7.93
CA CYS A 78 -21.82 0.89 8.50
C CYS A 78 -21.93 2.36 8.05
N GLN A 79 -22.96 2.73 7.26
CA GLN A 79 -23.06 4.08 6.70
C GLN A 79 -23.07 5.19 7.76
N ASP A 80 -23.65 4.95 8.94
CA ASP A 80 -23.74 5.96 10.00
C ASP A 80 -22.43 6.17 10.76
N ARG A 81 -21.47 5.25 10.58
CA ARG A 81 -20.15 5.29 11.22
C ARG A 81 -19.03 5.67 10.26
N ILE A 82 -19.24 5.63 8.95
CA ILE A 82 -18.23 5.98 7.96
C ILE A 82 -18.59 7.33 7.31
N THR A 83 -17.72 8.31 7.46
CA THR A 83 -17.81 9.60 6.77
C THR A 83 -16.84 9.60 5.59
N HIS A 84 -17.38 9.58 4.37
CA HIS A 84 -16.59 9.63 3.15
C HIS A 84 -16.16 11.07 2.82
N VAL A 85 -14.87 11.25 2.55
CA VAL A 85 -14.27 12.54 2.21
C VAL A 85 -13.58 12.40 0.87
N LYS A 86 -14.20 12.93 -0.18
CA LYS A 86 -13.62 12.88 -1.53
C LYS A 86 -12.54 13.95 -1.70
N GLY A 87 -11.30 13.52 -1.87
CA GLY A 87 -10.17 14.40 -2.16
C GLY A 87 -8.82 13.76 -1.84
N LEU A 88 -7.76 14.42 -2.29
CA LEU A 88 -6.40 14.00 -1.97
C LEU A 88 -6.14 14.21 -0.48
N SER A 89 -5.62 13.21 0.21
CA SER A 89 -5.42 13.24 1.65
C SER A 89 -4.66 14.47 2.13
N THR A 90 -3.62 14.88 1.40
CA THR A 90 -2.78 16.07 1.67
C THR A 90 -3.48 17.41 1.48
N ARG A 91 -4.74 17.42 1.01
CA ARG A 91 -5.51 18.64 0.70
C ARG A 91 -6.87 18.71 1.40
N VAL A 92 -7.34 17.60 1.96
CA VAL A 92 -8.58 17.58 2.74
C VAL A 92 -8.30 17.96 4.19
N GLU A 93 -9.35 18.33 4.90
CA GLU A 93 -9.32 18.59 6.33
C GLU A 93 -10.28 17.63 7.04
N LEU A 94 -9.91 17.21 8.25
CA LEU A 94 -10.76 16.41 9.12
C LEU A 94 -11.19 17.27 10.32
N PRO A 95 -12.43 17.10 10.83
CA PRO A 95 -12.93 17.92 11.93
C PRO A 95 -12.27 17.61 13.28
N GLU A 96 -11.54 16.49 13.38
CA GLU A 96 -10.86 16.05 14.58
C GLU A 96 -9.62 15.20 14.23
N ARG A 97 -8.69 15.09 15.18
CA ARG A 97 -7.60 14.12 15.10
C ARG A 97 -8.09 12.71 15.43
N VAL A 98 -7.47 11.71 14.82
CA VAL A 98 -7.85 10.29 14.88
C VAL A 98 -6.91 9.50 15.80
N ASP A 99 -7.42 8.41 16.36
CA ASP A 99 -6.69 7.45 17.20
C ASP A 99 -5.86 6.50 16.34
N VAL A 100 -6.38 6.08 15.18
CA VAL A 100 -5.73 5.13 14.27
C VAL A 100 -5.74 5.64 12.84
N VAL A 101 -4.61 5.56 12.14
CA VAL A 101 -4.51 5.74 10.68
C VAL A 101 -4.25 4.38 10.03
N LEU A 102 -5.14 3.98 9.13
CA LEU A 102 -5.00 2.80 8.29
C LEU A 102 -4.68 3.27 6.87
N ALA A 103 -3.67 2.68 6.24
CA ALA A 103 -3.42 2.93 4.83
C ALA A 103 -2.79 1.71 4.16
N ASP A 104 -3.31 1.36 2.99
CA ASP A 104 -2.84 0.24 2.20
C ASP A 104 -2.26 0.72 0.86
N GLN A 105 -1.30 1.63 0.96
CA GLN A 105 -0.56 2.21 -0.16
C GLN A 105 0.78 1.52 -0.40
N ILE A 106 0.83 0.20 -0.23
CA ILE A 106 2.07 -0.58 -0.38
C ILE A 106 2.19 -1.02 -1.85
N GLY A 107 3.17 -0.44 -2.54
CA GLY A 107 3.53 -0.80 -3.91
C GLY A 107 4.28 -2.14 -4.00
N ARG A 108 4.68 -2.54 -5.22
CA ARG A 108 5.33 -3.84 -5.46
C ARG A 108 6.72 -3.93 -4.82
N PHE A 109 7.42 -2.81 -4.71
CA PHE A 109 8.72 -2.64 -4.08
C PHE A 109 8.61 -2.09 -2.65
N GLY A 110 7.38 -1.83 -2.17
CA GLY A 110 7.05 -1.42 -0.82
C GLY A 110 7.11 0.09 -0.55
N PHE A 111 7.85 0.86 -1.34
CA PHE A 111 8.09 2.30 -1.11
C PHE A 111 7.58 3.22 -2.22
N GLU A 112 6.85 2.68 -3.19
CA GLU A 112 6.28 3.48 -4.26
C GLU A 112 5.08 4.32 -3.78
N SER A 113 4.49 5.06 -4.72
CA SER A 113 3.22 5.76 -4.51
C SER A 113 3.23 6.79 -3.39
N GLY A 114 4.38 7.41 -3.09
CA GLY A 114 4.46 8.51 -2.13
C GLY A 114 4.15 8.11 -0.69
N ILE A 115 4.28 6.82 -0.32
CA ILE A 115 3.90 6.33 1.00
C ILE A 115 4.48 7.16 2.16
N LEU A 116 5.75 7.58 2.07
CA LEU A 116 6.39 8.40 3.10
C LEU A 116 5.81 9.81 3.20
N GLU A 117 5.39 10.39 2.07
CA GLU A 117 4.72 11.68 2.03
C GLU A 117 3.34 11.58 2.67
N TYR A 118 2.53 10.60 2.26
CA TYR A 118 1.17 10.43 2.77
C TYR A 118 1.13 10.04 4.25
N PHE A 119 2.00 9.14 4.70
CA PHE A 119 2.10 8.81 6.13
C PHE A 119 2.65 9.98 6.93
N GLY A 120 3.66 10.70 6.41
CA GLY A 120 4.22 11.88 7.06
C GLY A 120 3.18 12.98 7.27
N ASP A 121 2.38 13.27 6.24
CA ASP A 121 1.29 14.25 6.30
C ASP A 121 0.17 13.81 7.26
N ALA A 122 -0.33 12.57 7.11
CA ALA A 122 -1.40 12.06 7.96
C ALA A 122 -1.00 12.03 9.44
N ARG A 123 0.26 11.67 9.73
CA ARG A 123 0.82 11.74 11.08
C ARG A 123 0.82 13.16 11.63
N ALA A 124 1.29 14.13 10.83
CA ALA A 124 1.40 15.52 11.27
C ALA A 124 0.02 16.17 11.51
N ARG A 125 -0.91 15.99 10.58
CA ARG A 125 -2.21 16.70 10.60
C ARG A 125 -3.31 15.94 11.32
N PHE A 126 -3.39 14.63 11.14
CA PHE A 126 -4.57 13.86 11.55
C PHE A 126 -4.34 12.97 12.76
N LEU A 127 -3.14 12.43 12.99
CA LEU A 127 -2.93 11.50 14.10
C LEU A 127 -2.83 12.21 15.46
N LYS A 128 -3.45 11.64 16.51
CA LYS A 128 -3.22 12.05 17.90
C LYS A 128 -1.79 11.69 18.35
N SER A 129 -1.28 12.32 19.41
CA SER A 129 0.07 12.06 19.92
C SER A 129 0.31 10.62 20.39
N ALA A 130 -0.74 9.96 20.91
CA ALA A 130 -0.73 8.56 21.31
C ALA A 130 -1.34 7.62 20.24
N GLY A 131 -1.62 8.15 19.04
CA GLY A 131 -2.25 7.39 17.98
C GLY A 131 -1.32 6.38 17.31
N VAL A 132 -1.91 5.42 16.61
CA VAL A 132 -1.21 4.32 15.93
C VAL A 132 -1.40 4.43 14.41
N MET A 133 -0.38 4.00 13.65
CA MET A 133 -0.46 3.88 12.19
C MET A 133 -0.32 2.41 11.79
N VAL A 134 -1.12 1.97 10.82
CA VAL A 134 -1.08 0.64 10.25
C VAL A 134 -0.89 0.72 8.72
N PRO A 135 0.15 0.09 8.17
CA PRO A 135 1.25 -0.57 8.87
C PRO A 135 2.10 0.42 9.70
N SER A 136 2.78 -0.10 10.73
CA SER A 136 3.73 0.68 11.55
C SER A 136 5.15 0.69 10.97
N GLU A 137 5.51 -0.35 10.22
CA GLU A 137 6.83 -0.54 9.61
C GLU A 137 6.71 -1.20 8.24
N ILE A 138 7.58 -0.80 7.31
CA ILE A 138 7.80 -1.49 6.04
C ILE A 138 9.27 -1.89 5.95
N GLY A 139 9.52 -3.17 5.64
CA GLY A 139 10.85 -3.70 5.42
C GLY A 139 11.00 -4.25 4.01
N LEU A 140 12.15 -3.99 3.38
CA LEU A 140 12.54 -4.62 2.12
C LEU A 140 13.55 -5.73 2.40
N VAL A 141 13.24 -6.92 1.90
CA VAL A 141 14.12 -8.08 1.95
C VAL A 141 14.56 -8.41 0.54
N VAL A 142 15.86 -8.65 0.36
CA VAL A 142 16.48 -8.96 -0.92
C VAL A 142 17.21 -10.29 -0.85
N ALA A 143 17.24 -11.02 -1.96
CA ALA A 143 18.01 -12.25 -2.11
C ALA A 143 18.51 -12.34 -3.56
N PRO A 144 19.72 -12.86 -3.79
CA PRO A 144 20.14 -13.22 -5.15
C PRO A 144 19.28 -14.39 -5.65
N VAL A 145 18.87 -14.34 -6.91
CA VAL A 145 18.03 -15.37 -7.54
C VAL A 145 18.60 -15.81 -8.89
N GLU A 146 18.34 -17.05 -9.26
CA GLU A 146 18.49 -17.55 -10.62
C GLU A 146 17.09 -17.82 -11.20
N CYS A 147 16.79 -17.18 -12.34
CA CYS A 147 15.52 -17.36 -13.02
C CYS A 147 15.73 -17.26 -14.54
N PRO A 148 15.96 -18.38 -15.23
CA PRO A 148 16.24 -18.40 -16.66
C PRO A 148 15.14 -17.74 -17.51
N ASP A 149 13.88 -17.91 -17.13
CA ASP A 149 12.75 -17.33 -17.87
C ASP A 149 12.76 -15.79 -17.85
N LEU A 150 13.06 -15.17 -16.70
CA LEU A 150 13.22 -13.71 -16.62
C LEU A 150 14.47 -13.25 -17.37
N PHE A 151 15.57 -13.98 -17.25
CA PHE A 151 16.80 -13.66 -17.97
C PHE A 151 16.56 -13.68 -19.49
N GLY A 152 15.81 -14.67 -19.99
CA GLY A 152 15.42 -14.75 -21.40
C GLY A 152 14.58 -13.55 -21.89
N GLN A 153 13.74 -12.96 -21.03
CA GLN A 153 13.00 -11.73 -21.36
C GLN A 153 13.93 -10.52 -21.53
N VAL A 154 15.01 -10.44 -20.75
CA VAL A 154 16.03 -9.39 -20.90
C VAL A 154 16.87 -9.64 -22.15
N GLU A 155 17.32 -10.88 -22.38
CA GLU A 155 18.12 -11.25 -23.55
C GLU A 155 17.38 -11.09 -24.89
N PHE A 156 16.04 -11.10 -24.88
CA PHE A 156 15.22 -10.82 -26.07
C PHE A 156 15.66 -9.51 -26.75
N TRP A 157 16.01 -8.48 -25.98
CA TRP A 157 16.43 -7.18 -26.52
C TRP A 157 17.78 -7.21 -27.23
N GLY A 158 18.55 -8.29 -27.08
CA GLY A 158 19.75 -8.55 -27.87
C GLY A 158 19.49 -8.99 -29.31
N ARG A 159 18.23 -9.24 -29.68
CA ARG A 159 17.84 -9.82 -30.98
C ARG A 159 17.53 -8.75 -32.03
N THR A 160 17.32 -9.22 -33.26
CA THR A 160 17.00 -8.38 -34.43
C THR A 160 15.61 -8.66 -35.02
N PRO A 161 14.51 -8.39 -34.29
CA PRO A 161 13.17 -8.63 -34.82
C PRO A 161 12.94 -7.81 -36.10
N ALA A 162 12.44 -8.49 -37.14
CA ALA A 162 12.29 -7.94 -38.49
C ALA A 162 13.58 -7.33 -39.09
N GLY A 163 14.76 -7.77 -38.61
CA GLY A 163 16.06 -7.29 -39.09
C GLY A 163 16.54 -5.97 -38.48
N TYR A 164 15.79 -5.37 -37.56
CA TYR A 164 16.17 -4.13 -36.88
C TYR A 164 16.92 -4.41 -35.59
N ASP A 165 17.96 -3.63 -35.27
CA ASP A 165 18.77 -3.80 -34.06
C ASP A 165 18.11 -3.16 -32.83
N PHE A 166 17.71 -4.00 -31.86
CA PHE A 166 17.10 -3.56 -30.60
C PHE A 166 18.06 -3.55 -29.41
N ARG A 167 19.35 -3.87 -29.62
CA ARG A 167 20.35 -3.88 -28.54
C ARG A 167 20.42 -2.60 -27.69
N PRO A 168 20.17 -1.38 -28.20
CA PRO A 168 20.10 -0.19 -27.35
C PRO A 168 19.10 -0.29 -26.18
N ALA A 169 18.06 -1.12 -26.30
CA ALA A 169 17.09 -1.35 -25.24
C ALA A 169 17.62 -2.28 -24.11
N LEU A 170 18.69 -3.05 -24.35
CA LEU A 170 19.20 -4.03 -23.40
C LEU A 170 19.62 -3.40 -22.07
N ALA A 171 20.26 -2.22 -22.12
CA ALA A 171 20.65 -1.50 -20.90
C ALA A 171 19.44 -1.08 -20.06
N ILE A 172 18.35 -0.66 -20.71
CA ILE A 172 17.10 -0.30 -20.02
C ILE A 172 16.45 -1.57 -19.45
N ALA A 173 16.36 -2.62 -20.26
CA ALA A 173 15.76 -3.90 -19.87
C ALA A 173 16.48 -4.53 -18.65
N ALA A 174 17.82 -4.49 -18.62
CA ALA A 174 18.61 -5.03 -17.51
C ALA A 174 18.46 -4.22 -16.20
N ASN A 175 18.05 -2.95 -16.28
CA ASN A 175 17.83 -2.07 -15.12
C ASN A 175 16.33 -1.85 -14.82
N THR A 176 15.46 -2.68 -15.40
CA THR A 176 14.01 -2.63 -15.16
C THR A 176 13.62 -3.67 -14.11
N GLY A 177 12.69 -3.32 -13.22
CA GLY A 177 12.10 -4.28 -12.28
C GLY A 177 11.02 -5.13 -12.95
N TYR A 178 11.09 -6.46 -12.81
CA TYR A 178 10.12 -7.40 -13.36
C TYR A 178 9.35 -8.09 -12.23
N PRO A 179 8.02 -7.90 -12.13
CA PRO A 179 7.21 -8.64 -11.17
C PRO A 179 7.22 -10.14 -11.50
N ALA A 180 7.68 -10.96 -10.55
CA ALA A 180 7.73 -12.40 -10.72
C ALA A 180 7.42 -13.11 -9.39
N ARG A 181 7.03 -14.38 -9.50
CA ARG A 181 6.91 -15.29 -8.35
C ARG A 181 8.13 -16.20 -8.34
N PHE A 182 8.78 -16.30 -7.19
CA PHE A 182 9.94 -17.16 -7.01
C PHE A 182 9.62 -18.24 -5.96
N ASP A 183 9.91 -19.48 -6.31
CA ASP A 183 10.00 -20.58 -5.34
C ASP A 183 11.37 -20.60 -4.63
N PRO A 184 11.47 -21.22 -3.44
CA PRO A 184 12.73 -21.33 -2.70
C PRO A 184 13.91 -21.89 -3.52
N ALA A 185 13.63 -22.74 -4.52
CA ALA A 185 14.64 -23.31 -5.41
C ALA A 185 15.34 -22.27 -6.31
N HIS A 186 14.74 -21.10 -6.52
CA HIS A 186 15.37 -20.02 -7.30
C HIS A 186 16.34 -19.18 -6.46
N LEU A 187 16.33 -19.30 -5.13
CA LEU A 187 17.17 -18.50 -4.26
C LEU A 187 18.61 -19.02 -4.29
N LEU A 188 19.56 -18.15 -4.63
CA LEU A 188 21.00 -18.46 -4.63
C LEU A 188 21.67 -18.17 -3.28
N GLY A 189 20.92 -17.65 -2.31
CA GLY A 189 21.43 -17.28 -1.01
C GLY A 189 20.31 -16.97 -0.02
N ALA A 190 20.68 -16.83 1.25
CA ALA A 190 19.74 -16.44 2.28
C ALA A 190 19.22 -15.01 2.03
N PRO A 191 17.91 -14.77 2.15
CA PRO A 191 17.37 -13.42 2.09
C PRO A 191 17.94 -12.54 3.22
N ALA A 192 18.21 -11.27 2.91
CA ALA A 192 18.71 -10.27 3.84
C ALA A 192 17.81 -9.04 3.85
N ARG A 193 17.63 -8.42 5.02
CA ARG A 193 16.89 -7.15 5.13
C ARG A 193 17.77 -6.02 4.59
N ALA A 194 17.32 -5.38 3.52
CA ALA A 194 17.99 -4.24 2.90
C ALA A 194 17.55 -2.91 3.51
N ILE A 195 16.25 -2.74 3.77
CA ILE A 195 15.66 -1.49 4.27
C ILE A 195 14.65 -1.80 5.38
N SER A 196 14.58 -0.95 6.39
CA SER A 196 13.51 -0.89 7.42
C SER A 196 13.08 0.56 7.58
N LEU A 197 11.79 0.84 7.41
CA LEU A 197 11.21 2.17 7.65
C LEU A 197 10.06 2.07 8.63
N THR A 198 10.21 2.73 9.79
CA THR A 198 9.13 2.90 10.76
C THR A 198 8.27 4.09 10.35
N LEU A 199 7.03 3.87 9.93
CA LEU A 199 6.18 4.92 9.34
C LEU A 199 5.70 5.95 10.35
N SER A 200 5.72 5.65 11.65
CA SER A 200 5.42 6.63 12.70
C SER A 200 6.54 7.66 12.91
N THR A 201 7.75 7.44 12.39
CA THR A 201 8.88 8.37 12.53
C THR A 201 9.57 8.70 11.22
N ALA A 202 9.37 7.90 10.18
CA ALA A 202 10.01 8.07 8.88
C ALA A 202 9.65 9.43 8.29
N SER A 203 10.64 10.02 7.61
CA SER A 203 10.49 11.18 6.76
C SER A 203 11.18 10.89 5.42
N PRO A 204 10.77 11.55 4.33
CA PRO A 204 11.46 11.42 3.04
C PRO A 204 12.97 11.69 3.13
N ALA A 205 13.41 12.58 4.02
CA ALA A 205 14.82 12.90 4.24
C ALA A 205 15.60 11.79 5.00
N ALA A 206 14.95 11.05 5.89
CA ALA A 206 15.57 9.99 6.69
C ALA A 206 15.70 8.64 5.92
N ALA A 207 14.87 8.41 4.89
CA ALA A 207 14.92 7.17 4.12
C ALA A 207 16.14 7.06 3.18
N LEU A 208 16.82 8.18 2.90
CA LEU A 208 18.00 8.24 2.04
C LEU A 208 19.33 8.14 2.82
N SER A 209 19.28 8.04 4.15
CA SER A 209 20.46 8.04 5.01
C SER A 209 20.82 6.65 5.56
N SER A 210 20.51 5.56 4.85
CA SER A 210 21.09 4.26 5.20
C SER A 210 22.58 4.30 4.87
N GLU A 211 23.39 4.53 5.90
CA GLU A 211 24.83 4.25 5.89
C GLU A 211 25.02 2.81 5.39
N VAL A 212 25.76 2.69 4.29
CA VAL A 212 26.48 1.47 3.89
C VAL A 212 27.81 1.46 4.63
#